data_AF-A0A919LWH6-F1
#
_entry.id   AF-A0A919LWH6-F1
#
_cell.length_a   1.000
_cell.length_b   1.000
_cell.length_c   1.000
_cell.angle_alpha   90.00
_cell.angle_beta   90.00
_cell.angle_gamma   90.00
#
_symmetry.space_group_name_H-M   'P 1'
#
loop_
_entity.id
_entity.type
_entity.pdbx_description
1 polymer ?
#
loop_
_entity_poly.entity_id
_entity_poly.type
_entity_poly.pdbx_seq_one_letter_code
_entity_poly.pdbx_strand_id
1 'polypeptide(L)'
;MKTLIPVLLIVISKGVVGQIPGKEYTKWVRKAEIFYHRHDYKGSALAYSLAFKTFGWRGYEMDRYNAACSWALASVPDSAFANLQRIANKTSYSNVDEITNDKDFAGIHGDPRWMPLIDKIRKNKEKEGEKK
;
A
#
# COMPACT_ATOMS: atom_id res chain seq x y z
N MET A 1 41.96 34.52 -27.79
CA MET A 1 40.64 33.97 -28.16
C MET A 1 40.12 33.14 -27.00
N LYS A 2 39.13 33.64 -26.24
CA LYS A 2 38.53 32.90 -25.11
C LYS A 2 37.19 32.37 -25.60
N THR A 3 37.09 31.06 -25.79
CA THR A 3 35.84 30.39 -26.16
C THR A 3 34.92 30.33 -24.95
N LEU A 4 33.77 30.99 -25.04
CA LEU A 4 32.65 30.88 -24.10
C LEU A 4 31.87 29.61 -24.43
N ILE A 5 31.79 28.67 -23.48
CA ILE A 5 30.92 27.50 -23.59
C ILE A 5 29.59 27.85 -22.91
N PRO A 6 28.44 27.88 -23.61
CA PRO A 6 27.16 28.01 -22.95
C PRO A 6 26.76 26.63 -22.40
N VAL A 7 26.71 26.52 -21.07
CA VAL A 7 26.09 25.39 -20.38
C VAL A 7 24.58 25.54 -20.58
N LEU A 8 24.03 24.77 -21.51
CA LEU A 8 22.59 24.66 -21.74
C LEU A 8 21.97 23.87 -20.59
N LEU A 9 21.41 24.58 -19.62
CA LEU A 9 20.56 24.03 -18.55
C LEU A 9 19.30 23.42 -19.17
N ILE A 10 19.32 22.11 -19.41
CA ILE A 10 18.11 21.36 -19.76
C ILE A 10 17.25 21.25 -18.49
N VAL A 11 16.32 22.20 -18.31
CA VAL A 11 15.22 22.05 -17.36
C VAL A 11 14.23 21.07 -17.98
N ILE A 12 14.43 19.77 -17.74
CA ILE A 12 13.37 18.78 -17.95
C ILE A 12 12.38 18.98 -16.82
N SER A 13 11.44 19.90 -16.97
CA SER A 13 10.20 19.88 -16.19
C SER A 13 9.41 18.65 -16.63
N LYS A 14 9.80 17.47 -16.13
CA LYS A 14 8.87 16.35 -16.11
C LYS A 14 7.71 16.84 -15.27
N GLY A 15 6.61 17.18 -15.94
CA GLY A 15 5.38 17.60 -15.29
C GLY A 15 5.16 16.65 -14.13
N VAL A 16 5.28 17.17 -12.91
CA VAL A 16 4.88 16.47 -11.71
C VAL A 16 3.36 16.46 -11.81
N VAL A 17 2.82 15.52 -12.59
CA VAL A 17 1.43 15.14 -12.47
C VAL A 17 1.34 14.58 -11.06
N GLY A 18 0.84 15.41 -10.14
CA GLY A 18 0.31 14.98 -8.86
C GLY A 18 -0.57 13.77 -9.15
N GLN A 19 -0.15 12.64 -8.61
CA GLN A 19 -0.41 11.31 -9.15
C GLN A 19 -1.83 10.85 -8.79
N ILE A 20 -2.85 11.40 -9.44
CA ILE A 20 -4.23 10.97 -9.21
C ILE A 20 -4.42 9.60 -9.89
N PRO A 21 -4.95 8.58 -9.18
CA PRO A 21 -5.25 7.30 -9.80
C PRO A 21 -6.24 7.49 -10.95
N GLY A 22 -5.93 6.87 -12.09
CA GLY A 22 -6.79 6.93 -13.27
C GLY A 22 -8.07 6.11 -13.09
N LYS A 23 -9.03 6.30 -14.00
CA LYS A 23 -10.33 5.58 -14.00
C LYS A 23 -10.20 4.06 -13.85
N GLU A 24 -9.17 3.47 -14.44
CA GLU A 24 -8.94 2.02 -14.32
C GLU A 24 -8.59 1.59 -12.89
N TYR A 25 -7.83 2.39 -12.14
CA TYR A 25 -7.53 2.09 -10.73
C TYR A 25 -8.83 2.00 -9.92
N THR A 26 -9.65 3.05 -10.00
CA THR A 26 -10.92 3.14 -9.26
C THR A 26 -11.88 2.02 -9.64
N LYS A 27 -11.93 1.66 -10.92
CA LYS A 27 -12.73 0.53 -11.41
C LYS A 27 -12.29 -0.79 -10.78
N TRP A 28 -11.00 -1.04 -10.68
CA TRP A 28 -10.47 -2.27 -10.07
C TRP A 28 -10.64 -2.28 -8.56
N VAL A 29 -10.45 -1.16 -7.86
CA VAL A 29 -10.77 -1.02 -6.43
C VAL A 29 -12.23 -1.35 -6.16
N ARG A 30 -13.17 -0.74 -6.89
CA ARG A 30 -14.60 -1.04 -6.74
C ARG A 30 -14.92 -2.51 -6.99
N LYS A 31 -14.26 -3.13 -7.97
CA LYS A 31 -14.42 -4.56 -8.22
C LYS A 31 -13.89 -5.41 -7.07
N ALA A 32 -12.77 -5.02 -6.47
CA ALA A 32 -12.19 -5.68 -5.32
C ALA A 32 -13.12 -5.65 -4.09
N GLU A 33 -13.76 -4.51 -3.84
CA GLU A 33 -14.77 -4.35 -2.78
C GLU A 33 -15.99 -5.27 -3.02
N ILE A 34 -16.50 -5.30 -4.27
CA ILE A 34 -17.62 -6.19 -4.63
C ILE A 34 -17.26 -7.66 -4.38
N PHE A 35 -16.05 -8.09 -4.76
CA PHE A 35 -15.59 -9.45 -4.50
C PHE A 35 -15.45 -9.73 -3.00
N TYR A 36 -14.91 -8.78 -2.24
CA TYR A 36 -14.74 -8.90 -0.80
C TYR A 36 -16.09 -9.12 -0.10
N HIS A 37 -17.11 -8.30 -0.42
CA HIS A 37 -18.45 -8.44 0.16
C HIS A 37 -19.14 -9.76 -0.22
N ARG A 38 -18.75 -10.36 -1.34
CA ARG A 38 -19.22 -11.69 -1.77
C ARG A 38 -18.38 -12.84 -1.19
N HIS A 39 -17.44 -12.54 -0.29
CA HIS A 39 -16.51 -13.50 0.31
C HIS A 39 -15.59 -14.20 -0.73
N ASP A 40 -15.49 -13.64 -1.95
CA ASP A 40 -14.49 -14.04 -2.92
C ASP A 40 -13.18 -13.28 -2.64
N TYR A 41 -12.51 -13.66 -1.55
CA TYR A 41 -11.33 -12.94 -1.06
C TYR A 41 -10.17 -13.04 -2.04
N LYS A 42 -10.02 -14.16 -2.75
CA LYS A 42 -9.01 -14.31 -3.81
C LYS A 42 -9.32 -13.39 -4.99
N GLY A 43 -10.57 -13.30 -5.43
CA GLY A 43 -10.99 -12.35 -6.46
C GLY A 43 -10.77 -10.90 -6.05
N SER A 44 -11.07 -10.56 -4.79
CA SER A 44 -10.82 -9.24 -4.21
C SER A 44 -9.34 -8.88 -4.23
N ALA A 45 -8.51 -9.76 -3.70
CA ALA A 45 -7.06 -9.64 -3.66
C ALA A 45 -6.46 -9.41 -5.06
N LEU A 46 -6.86 -10.21 -6.04
CA LEU A 46 -6.42 -10.08 -7.43
C LEU A 46 -6.88 -8.76 -8.06
N ALA A 47 -8.10 -8.32 -7.78
CA ALA A 47 -8.61 -7.04 -8.27
C ALA A 47 -7.84 -5.85 -7.68
N TYR A 48 -7.48 -5.87 -6.39
CA TYR A 48 -6.58 -4.87 -5.80
C TYR A 48 -5.19 -4.89 -6.46
N SER A 49 -4.61 -6.07 -6.69
CA SER A 49 -3.33 -6.18 -7.42
C SER A 49 -3.41 -5.58 -8.83
N LEU A 50 -4.52 -5.76 -9.53
CA LEU A 50 -4.77 -5.12 -10.82
C LEU A 50 -4.92 -3.60 -10.68
N ALA A 51 -5.63 -3.10 -9.67
CA ALA A 51 -5.70 -1.68 -9.38
C ALA A 51 -4.28 -1.10 -9.25
N PHE A 52 -3.45 -1.68 -8.39
CA PHE A 52 -2.07 -1.22 -8.20
C PHE A 52 -1.27 -1.27 -9.50
N LYS A 53 -1.37 -2.35 -10.28
CA LYS A 53 -0.70 -2.47 -11.58
C LYS A 53 -1.08 -1.32 -12.53
N THR A 54 -2.37 -0.99 -12.64
CA THR A 54 -2.83 0.14 -13.48
C THR A 54 -2.37 1.50 -13.00
N PHE A 55 -1.93 1.59 -11.74
CA PHE A 55 -1.40 2.81 -11.14
C PHE A 55 0.14 2.77 -10.96
N GLY A 56 0.83 1.97 -11.77
CA GLY A 56 2.30 1.85 -11.72
C GLY A 56 2.78 1.31 -10.37
N TRP A 57 2.06 0.31 -9.87
CA TRP A 57 2.26 -0.34 -8.56
C TRP A 57 2.16 0.58 -7.35
N ARG A 58 1.63 1.80 -7.51
CA ARG A 58 1.17 2.66 -6.41
C ARG A 58 -0.26 2.28 -6.02
N GLY A 59 -0.70 2.83 -4.90
CA GLY A 59 -2.03 2.58 -4.33
C GLY A 59 -2.11 3.29 -2.99
N TYR A 60 -3.30 3.72 -2.63
CA TYR A 60 -3.55 4.40 -1.36
C TYR A 60 -3.36 3.46 -0.18
N GLU A 61 -3.13 4.04 0.99
CA GLU A 61 -2.92 3.28 2.23
C GLU A 61 -4.09 2.34 2.51
N MET A 62 -5.33 2.87 2.48
CA MET A 62 -6.55 2.09 2.71
C MET A 62 -6.71 0.94 1.70
N ASP A 63 -6.49 1.20 0.41
CA ASP A 63 -6.60 0.15 -0.61
C ASP A 63 -5.57 -0.96 -0.40
N ARG A 64 -4.37 -0.63 0.09
CA ARG A 64 -3.35 -1.63 0.42
C ARG A 64 -3.67 -2.40 1.68
N TYR A 65 -4.25 -1.73 2.67
CA TYR A 65 -4.75 -2.38 3.87
C TYR A 65 -5.82 -3.41 3.50
N ASN A 66 -6.85 -3.00 2.75
CA ASN A 66 -7.91 -3.88 2.28
C ASN A 66 -7.37 -5.01 1.38
N ALA A 67 -6.40 -4.72 0.51
CA ALA A 67 -5.73 -5.77 -0.27
C ALA A 67 -5.02 -6.79 0.63
N ALA A 68 -4.40 -6.35 1.71
CA ALA A 68 -3.78 -7.25 2.68
C ALA A 68 -4.83 -8.12 3.38
N CYS A 69 -5.95 -7.55 3.81
CA CYS A 69 -7.07 -8.29 4.39
C CYS A 69 -7.55 -9.39 3.41
N SER A 70 -7.81 -9.02 2.15
CA SER A 70 -8.22 -9.97 1.12
C SER A 70 -7.18 -11.08 0.88
N TRP A 71 -5.89 -10.77 0.87
CA TRP A 71 -4.83 -11.79 0.73
C TRP A 71 -4.71 -12.70 1.95
N ALA A 72 -4.87 -12.16 3.16
CA ALA A 72 -4.84 -12.93 4.40
C ALA A 72 -6.01 -13.92 4.47
N LEU A 73 -7.23 -13.44 4.19
CA LEU A 73 -8.42 -14.28 4.10
C LEU A 73 -8.35 -15.31 2.96
N ALA A 74 -7.67 -14.99 1.86
CA ALA A 74 -7.39 -15.93 0.78
C ALA A 74 -6.28 -16.95 1.11
N SER A 75 -5.76 -16.96 2.35
CA SER A 75 -4.65 -17.83 2.81
C SER A 75 -3.35 -17.65 2.01
N VAL A 76 -3.04 -16.42 1.60
CA VAL A 76 -1.80 -16.06 0.88
C VAL A 76 -0.99 -15.05 1.71
N PRO A 77 -0.33 -15.50 2.79
CA PRO A 77 0.31 -14.61 3.76
C PRO A 77 1.40 -13.74 3.12
N ASP A 78 2.16 -14.25 2.15
CA ASP A 78 3.23 -13.48 1.48
C ASP A 78 2.73 -12.19 0.84
N SER A 79 1.58 -12.26 0.16
CA SER A 79 0.98 -11.10 -0.49
C SER A 79 0.32 -10.15 0.51
N ALA A 80 -0.21 -10.67 1.61
CA ALA A 80 -0.71 -9.86 2.72
C ALA A 80 0.44 -9.04 3.34
N PHE A 81 1.52 -9.70 3.75
CA PHE A 81 2.69 -9.04 4.32
C PHE A 81 3.34 -8.05 3.36
N ALA A 82 3.40 -8.34 2.06
CA ALA A 82 3.95 -7.40 1.09
C ALA A 82 3.18 -6.06 1.08
N ASN A 83 1.85 -6.08 1.22
CA ASN A 83 1.04 -4.87 1.28
C ASN A 83 1.16 -4.15 2.63
N LEU A 84 1.09 -4.89 3.74
CA LEU A 84 1.24 -4.35 5.10
C LEU A 84 2.61 -3.69 5.31
N GLN A 85 3.69 -4.35 4.89
CA GLN A 85 5.03 -3.78 4.94
C GLN A 85 5.14 -2.52 4.08
N ARG A 86 4.42 -2.45 2.96
CA ARG A 86 4.47 -1.26 2.10
C ARG A 86 3.82 -0.05 2.78
N ILE A 87 2.67 -0.21 3.43
CA ILE A 87 2.05 0.91 4.18
C ILE A 87 2.88 1.26 5.41
N ALA A 88 3.36 0.27 6.17
CA ALA A 88 4.21 0.51 7.33
C ALA A 88 5.51 1.25 6.98
N ASN A 89 6.08 1.03 5.78
CA ASN A 89 7.35 1.64 5.38
C ASN A 89 7.21 2.90 4.50
N LYS A 90 6.15 3.04 3.70
CA LYS A 90 6.03 4.11 2.70
C LYS A 90 5.06 5.21 3.11
N THR A 91 4.01 4.87 3.86
CA THR A 91 3.02 5.84 4.35
C THR A 91 3.14 6.07 5.86
N SER A 92 3.96 5.28 6.54
CA SER A 92 4.14 5.31 8.00
C SER A 92 2.86 4.97 8.76
N TYR A 93 2.05 4.06 8.22
CA TYR A 93 0.86 3.53 8.91
C TYR A 93 1.18 3.20 10.38
N SER A 94 0.39 3.74 11.30
CA SER A 94 0.67 3.80 12.73
C SER A 94 -0.45 3.21 13.61
N ASN A 95 -1.57 2.80 13.03
CA ASN A 95 -2.74 2.34 13.79
C ASN A 95 -2.58 0.87 14.22
N VAL A 96 -1.84 0.66 15.32
CA VAL A 96 -1.63 -0.67 15.92
C VAL A 96 -2.95 -1.32 16.34
N ASP A 97 -3.89 -0.54 16.85
CA ASP A 97 -5.14 -1.06 17.41
C ASP A 97 -6.05 -1.61 16.30
N GLU A 98 -6.07 -0.97 15.13
CA GLU A 98 -6.81 -1.45 13.97
C GLU A 98 -6.23 -2.77 13.43
N ILE A 99 -4.93 -2.83 13.12
CA ILE A 99 -4.33 -4.04 12.54
C ILE A 99 -4.35 -5.26 13.47
N THR A 100 -4.25 -5.06 14.79
CA THR A 100 -4.22 -6.18 15.75
C THR A 100 -5.61 -6.71 16.09
N ASN A 101 -6.65 -5.90 15.93
CA ASN A 101 -8.03 -6.30 16.18
C ASN A 101 -8.82 -6.69 14.92
N ASP A 102 -8.28 -6.41 13.73
CA ASP A 102 -8.90 -6.83 12.46
C ASP A 102 -8.84 -8.37 12.33
N LYS A 103 -10.04 -8.96 12.26
CA LYS A 103 -10.23 -10.41 12.20
C LYS A 103 -9.74 -11.00 10.88
N ASP A 104 -9.61 -10.19 9.83
CA ASP A 104 -9.12 -10.64 8.54
C ASP A 104 -7.66 -11.10 8.59
N PHE A 105 -6.91 -10.59 9.57
CA PHE A 105 -5.52 -10.99 9.81
C PHE A 105 -5.36 -12.14 10.81
N ALA A 106 -6.43 -12.64 11.43
CA ALA A 106 -6.35 -13.71 12.43
C ALA A 106 -5.58 -14.94 11.92
N GLY A 107 -5.75 -15.29 10.64
CA GLY A 107 -5.06 -16.42 9.99
C GLY A 107 -3.55 -16.23 9.80
N ILE A 108 -3.01 -15.01 9.95
CA ILE A 108 -1.58 -14.70 9.76
C ILE A 108 -0.87 -14.27 11.04
N HIS A 109 -1.56 -14.20 12.19
CA HIS A 109 -0.95 -13.83 13.48
C HIS A 109 0.17 -14.79 13.91
N GLY A 110 0.09 -16.06 13.54
CA GLY A 110 1.11 -17.08 13.84
C GLY A 110 2.33 -17.03 12.92
N ASP A 111 2.33 -16.22 11.87
CA ASP A 111 3.46 -16.08 10.95
C ASP A 111 4.61 -15.32 11.64
N PRO A 112 5.87 -15.77 11.54
CA PRO A 112 7.01 -15.11 12.19
C PRO A 112 7.23 -13.66 11.75
N ARG A 113 6.64 -13.22 10.63
CA ARG A 113 6.69 -11.83 10.14
C ARG A 113 5.70 -10.91 10.86
N TRP A 114 4.72 -11.46 11.59
CA TRP A 114 3.68 -10.68 12.27
C TRP A 114 4.26 -9.74 13.33
N MET A 115 4.99 -10.27 14.30
CA MET A 115 5.55 -9.46 15.40
C MET A 115 6.49 -8.35 14.90
N PRO A 116 7.45 -8.60 13.98
CA PRO A 116 8.26 -7.53 13.39
C PRO A 116 7.45 -6.43 12.69
N LEU A 117 6.34 -6.78 12.02
CA LEU A 117 5.45 -5.80 11.39
C LEU A 117 4.76 -4.93 12.44
N ILE A 118 4.20 -5.54 13.49
CA ILE A 118 3.53 -4.80 14.58
C ILE A 118 4.51 -3.86 15.28
N ASP A 119 5.74 -4.30 15.54
CA ASP A 119 6.78 -3.45 16.14
C ASP A 119 7.14 -2.26 15.22
N LYS A 120 7.18 -2.48 13.90
CA LYS A 120 7.39 -1.39 12.94
C LYS A 120 6.25 -0.36 12.99
N ILE A 121 5.00 -0.80 13.05
CA ILE A 121 3.82 0.07 13.11
C ILE A 121 3.78 0.84 14.44
N ARG A 122 4.13 0.19 15.57
CA ARG A 122 4.25 0.86 16.88
C ARG A 122 5.27 2.00 16.86
N LYS A 123 6.45 1.76 16.26
CA LYS A 123 7.48 2.80 16.07
C LYS A 123 7.02 3.95 15.18
N ASN A 124 6.11 3.70 14.23
CA ASN A 124 5.51 4.77 13.44
C ASN A 124 4.58 5.65 14.31
N LYS A 125 3.79 5.04 15.21
CA LYS A 125 2.89 5.74 16.16
C LYS A 125 3.67 6.64 17.12
N GLU A 126 4.78 6.14 17.68
CA GLU A 126 5.66 6.91 18.56
C GLU A 126 6.20 8.18 17.86
N LYS A 127 6.72 8.03 16.64
CA LYS A 127 7.23 9.14 15.82
C LYS A 127 6.18 10.14 15.40
N GLU A 128 4.92 9.72 15.30
CA GLU A 128 3.81 10.63 15.01
C GLU A 128 3.47 11.49 16.23
N GLY A 129 3.54 10.91 17.44
CA GLY A 129 3.34 11.62 18.71
C GLY A 129 4.44 12.64 19.02
N GLU A 130 5.70 12.34 18.69
CA GLU A 130 6.85 13.26 18.87
C GLU A 130 6.80 14.52 17.98
N LYS A 131 5.99 14.50 16.92
CA LYS A 131 5.85 15.64 15.99
C LYS A 131 4.77 16.64 16.40
N LYS A 132 3.98 16.33 17.43
CA LYS A 132 2.92 17.19 17.96
C LYS A 132 3.44 18.01 19.12
#